data_AF-U1T9Q5-F1
#
_entry.id   AF-U1T9Q5-F1
#
_cell.length_a   1.000
_cell.length_b   1.000
_cell.length_c   1.000
_cell.angle_alpha   90.00
_cell.angle_beta   90.00
_cell.angle_gamma   90.00
#
_symmetry.space_group_name_H-M   'P 1'
#
loop_
_entity.id
_entity.type
_entity.pdbx_description
1 polymer ?
#
loop_
_entity_poly.entity_id
_entity_poly.type
_entity_poly.pdbx_seq_one_letter_code
_entity_poly.pdbx_strand_id
1 'polypeptide(L)'
;MACNLSLAGGGIVDYQTIPASSLSPTQFTPLAAKTVGLNISCGQAPAQFRVMLSDLQSASKVTGILGAGFTEAQNYGLGLANSKRTGGYSVTLKNLQSSSGTLTPIMRSSQGAAWQNSDGKVAQSPSQYSWRSGTTVVPAFVTSLTGTLEVKAVINRTQDLDLTRDVTLDGRTSLSVDYI
;
A
#
# COMPACT_ATOMS: atom_id res chain seq x y z
N MET A 1 -11.51 -7.97 22.71
CA MET A 1 -10.36 -8.39 21.89
C MET A 1 -10.10 -7.31 20.88
N ALA A 2 -8.88 -6.80 20.78
CA ALA A 2 -8.50 -5.79 19.80
C ALA A 2 -7.12 -6.17 19.24
N CYS A 3 -6.99 -6.15 17.91
CA CYS A 3 -5.68 -6.25 17.29
C CYS A 3 -5.00 -4.89 17.38
N ASN A 4 -3.79 -4.85 17.92
CA ASN A 4 -2.92 -3.70 17.79
C ASN A 4 -2.18 -3.77 16.46
N LEU A 5 -2.19 -2.66 15.72
CA LEU A 5 -1.40 -2.50 14.50
C LEU A 5 -0.31 -1.47 14.75
N SER A 6 0.91 -1.79 14.31
CA SER A 6 2.02 -0.86 14.28
C SER A 6 2.77 -0.94 12.95
N LEU A 7 3.29 0.21 12.54
CA LEU A 7 4.14 0.37 11.37
C LEU A 7 5.50 0.90 11.83
N ALA A 8 6.58 0.33 11.31
CA ALA A 8 7.92 0.83 11.57
C ALA A 8 8.03 2.31 11.16
N GLY A 9 8.69 3.13 11.99
CA GLY A 9 8.83 4.57 11.72
C GLY A 9 7.49 5.32 11.60
N GLY A 10 6.41 4.81 12.20
CA GLY A 10 5.08 5.42 12.12
C GLY A 10 4.43 5.30 10.74
N GLY A 11 4.99 4.48 9.83
CA GLY A 11 4.50 4.35 8.46
C GLY A 11 4.99 5.45 7.52
N ILE A 12 5.94 6.29 7.94
CA ILE A 12 6.50 7.36 7.12
C ILE A 12 7.48 6.76 6.10
N VAL A 13 7.26 7.06 4.83
CA VAL A 13 8.17 6.73 3.73
C VAL A 13 8.77 8.01 3.18
N ASP A 14 10.01 8.28 3.57
CA ASP A 14 10.74 9.48 3.13
C ASP A 14 11.65 9.16 1.93
N TYR A 15 11.40 9.89 0.84
CA TYR A 15 12.16 9.83 -0.40
C TYR A 15 13.31 10.84 -0.47
N GLN A 16 13.51 11.65 0.57
CA GLN A 16 14.45 12.75 0.63
C GLN A 16 14.21 13.79 -0.47
N THR A 17 15.10 14.77 -0.57
CA THR A 17 15.07 15.76 -1.64
C THR A 17 15.43 15.10 -2.98
N ILE A 18 14.55 15.26 -3.97
CA ILE A 18 14.75 14.76 -5.32
C ILE A 18 15.04 15.96 -6.22
N PRO A 19 16.21 16.02 -6.88
CA PRO A 19 16.54 17.16 -7.73
C PRO A 19 15.67 17.18 -8.97
N ALA A 20 15.12 18.35 -9.29
CA ALA A 20 14.29 18.56 -10.49
C ALA A 20 15.00 18.11 -11.79
N SER A 21 16.33 18.22 -11.84
CA SER A 21 17.15 17.78 -12.98
C SER A 21 17.17 16.26 -13.21
N SER A 22 16.78 15.45 -12.21
CA SER A 22 16.63 14.00 -12.36
C SER A 22 15.26 13.58 -12.91
N LEU A 23 14.33 14.53 -13.04
CA LEU A 23 12.97 14.28 -13.48
C LEU A 23 12.82 14.50 -14.98
N SER A 24 11.88 13.79 -15.61
CA SER A 24 11.61 13.93 -17.05
C SER A 24 10.43 14.88 -17.33
N PRO A 25 10.53 15.73 -18.37
CA PRO A 25 9.40 16.55 -18.82
C PRO A 25 8.26 15.75 -19.42
N THR A 26 8.52 14.55 -19.96
CA THR A 26 7.53 13.79 -20.72
C THR A 26 7.28 12.38 -20.19
N GLN A 27 8.19 11.87 -19.35
CA GLN A 27 8.08 10.53 -18.76
C GLN A 27 7.77 10.62 -17.27
N PHE A 28 7.01 9.64 -16.78
CA PHE A 28 6.88 9.42 -15.35
C PHE A 28 8.22 8.99 -14.77
N THR A 29 8.51 9.41 -13.54
CA THR A 29 9.79 9.11 -12.88
C THR A 29 9.57 8.13 -11.73
N PRO A 30 9.78 6.81 -11.93
CA PRO A 30 9.66 5.84 -10.87
C PRO A 30 10.81 5.98 -9.87
N LEU A 31 10.48 6.00 -8.59
CA LEU A 31 11.47 6.04 -7.51
C LEU A 31 11.85 4.63 -7.05
N ALA A 32 12.92 4.54 -6.29
CA ALA A 32 13.33 3.30 -5.64
C ALA A 32 12.22 2.79 -4.69
N ALA A 33 12.04 1.48 -4.60
CA ALA A 33 11.12 0.93 -3.61
C ALA A 33 11.65 1.18 -2.19
N LYS A 34 10.75 1.54 -1.28
CA LYS A 34 11.03 1.70 0.16
C LYS A 34 10.16 0.72 0.92
N THR A 35 10.64 0.25 2.07
CA THR A 35 9.94 -0.77 2.86
C THR A 35 9.61 -0.26 4.25
N VAL A 36 8.42 -0.62 4.72
CA VAL A 36 7.94 -0.34 6.08
C VAL A 36 7.57 -1.66 6.73
N GLY A 37 8.12 -1.94 7.91
CA GLY A 37 7.72 -3.11 8.70
C GLY A 37 6.28 -2.99 9.16
N LEU A 38 5.49 -4.06 8.96
CA LEU A 38 4.12 -4.20 9.46
C LEU A 38 4.11 -5.20 10.62
N ASN A 39 3.47 -4.82 11.72
CA ASN A 39 3.20 -5.72 12.84
C ASN A 39 1.74 -5.60 13.27
N ILE A 40 1.06 -6.74 13.39
CA ILE A 40 -0.29 -6.86 13.91
C ILE A 40 -0.29 -7.91 15.02
N SER A 41 -0.82 -7.57 16.18
CA SER A 41 -0.90 -8.47 17.34
C SER A 41 -2.32 -8.50 17.89
N CYS A 42 -2.97 -9.66 17.86
CA CYS A 42 -4.38 -9.85 18.18
C CYS A 42 -4.63 -10.46 19.56
N GLY A 43 -3.61 -10.49 20.42
CA GLY A 43 -3.67 -11.09 21.76
C GLY A 43 -3.38 -12.59 21.74
N GLN A 44 -3.87 -13.30 22.76
CA GLN A 44 -3.49 -14.69 23.03
C GLN A 44 -4.31 -15.74 22.29
N ALA A 45 -5.50 -15.39 21.78
CA ALA A 45 -6.34 -16.30 21.03
C ALA A 45 -6.11 -16.12 19.52
N PRO A 46 -5.87 -17.19 18.75
CA PRO A 46 -5.83 -17.11 17.30
C PRO A 46 -7.13 -16.54 16.74
N ALA A 47 -7.03 -15.58 15.82
CA ALA A 47 -8.17 -14.94 15.19
C ALA A 47 -7.96 -14.81 13.69
N GLN A 48 -9.07 -14.73 12.95
CA GLN A 48 -9.06 -14.30 11.55
C GLN A 48 -9.30 -12.79 11.53
N PHE A 49 -8.51 -12.08 10.73
CA PHE A 49 -8.68 -10.65 10.52
C PHE A 49 -8.37 -10.30 9.07
N ARG A 50 -8.80 -9.11 8.67
CA ARG A 50 -8.52 -8.51 7.37
C ARG A 50 -7.85 -7.16 7.56
N VAL A 51 -7.14 -6.73 6.53
CA VAL A 51 -6.65 -5.36 6.38
C VAL A 51 -7.29 -4.70 5.17
N MET A 52 -7.55 -3.40 5.29
CA MET A 52 -8.03 -2.56 4.19
C MET A 52 -7.19 -1.29 4.12
N LEU A 53 -6.89 -0.85 2.90
CA LEU A 53 -6.16 0.39 2.66
C LEU A 53 -7.06 1.38 1.92
N SER A 54 -7.14 2.61 2.43
CA SER A 54 -7.93 3.69 1.84
C SER A 54 -7.03 4.88 1.53
N ASP A 55 -7.03 5.32 0.28
CA ASP A 55 -6.29 6.50 -0.18
C ASP A 55 -6.99 7.78 0.29
N LEU A 56 -6.32 8.56 1.13
CA LEU A 56 -6.82 9.84 1.63
C LEU A 56 -6.49 11.01 0.68
N GLN A 57 -5.77 10.75 -0.41
CA GLN A 57 -5.39 11.71 -1.45
C GLN A 57 -5.91 11.29 -2.83
N SER A 58 -7.02 10.56 -2.87
CA SER A 58 -7.54 9.92 -4.09
C SER A 58 -7.83 10.87 -5.25
N ALA A 59 -8.10 12.15 -4.99
CA ALA A 59 -8.28 13.18 -6.04
C ALA A 59 -6.98 13.53 -6.79
N SER A 60 -5.83 13.19 -6.22
CA SER A 60 -4.52 13.54 -6.75
C SER A 60 -3.91 12.47 -7.66
N LYS A 61 -4.61 11.36 -7.89
CA LYS A 61 -4.12 10.25 -8.71
C LYS A 61 -3.89 10.66 -10.15
N VAL A 62 -2.77 10.20 -10.70
CA VAL A 62 -2.47 10.30 -12.13
C VAL A 62 -2.77 8.96 -12.78
N THR A 63 -3.71 8.92 -13.71
CA THR A 63 -4.12 7.69 -14.41
C THR A 63 -2.94 7.07 -15.17
N GLY A 64 -2.79 5.75 -15.07
CA GLY A 64 -1.77 4.97 -15.77
C GLY A 64 -0.35 5.14 -15.23
N ILE A 65 -0.16 5.86 -14.12
CA ILE A 65 1.18 6.25 -13.64
C ILE A 65 2.02 5.06 -13.14
N LEU A 66 1.38 3.99 -12.66
CA LEU A 66 2.08 2.81 -12.15
C LEU A 66 2.60 1.89 -13.26
N GLY A 67 2.08 2.02 -14.48
CA GLY A 67 2.47 1.21 -15.63
C GLY A 67 1.97 -0.25 -15.59
N ALA A 68 2.61 -1.09 -16.41
CA ALA A 68 2.21 -2.48 -16.60
C ALA A 68 2.30 -3.31 -15.30
N GLY A 69 1.35 -4.22 -15.11
CA GLY A 69 1.27 -5.07 -13.92
C GLY A 69 0.55 -4.44 -12.72
N PHE A 70 0.07 -3.20 -12.87
CA PHE A 70 -0.81 -2.52 -11.92
C PHE A 70 -2.10 -2.06 -12.62
N THR A 71 -3.15 -1.95 -11.83
CA THR A 71 -4.45 -1.40 -12.20
C THR A 71 -4.69 -0.12 -11.42
N GLU A 72 -5.65 0.71 -11.85
CA GLU A 72 -5.99 1.94 -11.13
C GLU A 72 -6.52 1.71 -9.72
N ALA A 73 -7.02 0.49 -9.42
CA ALA A 73 -7.41 0.12 -8.08
C ALA A 73 -6.20 0.11 -7.10
N GLN A 74 -4.99 -0.08 -7.60
CA GLN A 74 -3.74 -0.10 -6.82
C GLN A 74 -2.99 1.25 -6.85
N ASN A 75 -3.52 2.26 -7.53
CA ASN A 75 -2.89 3.57 -7.70
C ASN A 75 -3.33 4.54 -6.62
N TYR A 76 -2.46 4.82 -5.65
CA TYR A 76 -2.67 5.79 -4.57
C TYR A 76 -2.08 7.15 -4.95
N GLY A 77 -2.73 8.25 -4.60
CA GLY A 77 -2.29 9.60 -4.97
C GLY A 77 -1.15 10.14 -4.09
N LEU A 78 -0.14 10.77 -4.70
CA LEU A 78 0.98 11.42 -3.98
C LEU A 78 0.70 12.88 -3.53
N GLY A 79 -0.57 13.29 -3.50
CA GLY A 79 -0.98 14.65 -3.15
C GLY A 79 -0.96 15.64 -4.32
N LEU A 80 -1.31 16.88 -3.99
CA LEU A 80 -1.37 18.00 -4.91
C LEU A 80 -0.38 19.08 -4.48
N ALA A 81 0.36 19.65 -5.45
CA ALA A 81 1.16 20.84 -5.26
C ALA A 81 0.65 21.91 -6.22
N ASN A 82 0.17 23.03 -5.69
CA ASN A 82 -0.43 24.10 -6.48
C ASN A 82 -1.50 23.59 -7.48
N SER A 83 -2.41 22.73 -7.00
CA SER A 83 -3.45 22.05 -7.80
C SER A 83 -2.94 21.11 -8.91
N LYS A 84 -1.63 20.86 -8.98
CA LYS A 84 -1.02 19.88 -9.87
C LYS A 84 -0.81 18.56 -9.15
N ARG A 85 -1.10 17.46 -9.85
CA ARG A 85 -0.94 16.10 -9.33
C ARG A 85 0.54 15.74 -9.33
N THR A 86 1.09 15.49 -8.15
CA THR A 86 2.52 15.22 -7.96
C THR A 86 2.91 13.83 -8.45
N GLY A 87 1.97 12.88 -8.42
CA GLY A 87 2.16 11.53 -8.92
C GLY A 87 1.26 10.50 -8.24
N GLY A 88 1.74 9.25 -8.19
CA GLY A 88 1.06 8.16 -7.52
C GLY A 88 2.03 7.12 -6.98
N TYR A 89 1.56 6.23 -6.13
CA TYR A 89 2.34 5.14 -5.57
C TYR A 89 1.55 3.86 -5.48
N SER A 90 2.26 2.75 -5.40
CA SER A 90 1.70 1.44 -5.09
C SER A 90 2.15 0.96 -3.72
N VAL A 91 1.34 0.10 -3.12
CA VAL A 91 1.66 -0.61 -1.88
C VAL A 91 1.58 -2.11 -2.17
N THR A 92 2.63 -2.85 -1.78
CA THR A 92 2.68 -4.31 -1.93
C THR A 92 2.99 -4.96 -0.58
N LEU A 93 2.13 -5.87 -0.14
CA LEU A 93 2.37 -6.72 1.03
C LEU A 93 3.37 -7.83 0.68
N LYS A 94 4.47 -7.90 1.43
CA LYS A 94 5.52 -8.92 1.28
C LYS A 94 5.90 -9.54 2.61
N ASN A 95 6.56 -10.70 2.54
CA ASN A 95 7.21 -11.37 3.67
C ASN A 95 6.28 -11.62 4.86
N LEU A 96 5.00 -11.94 4.60
CA LEU A 96 4.00 -12.18 5.62
C LEU A 96 4.36 -13.44 6.43
N GLN A 97 4.42 -13.28 7.75
CA GLN A 97 4.81 -14.32 8.69
C GLN A 97 3.93 -14.27 9.94
N SER A 98 3.80 -15.43 10.59
CA SER A 98 3.15 -15.62 11.89
C SER A 98 4.05 -16.47 12.78
N SER A 99 3.68 -16.64 14.05
CA SER A 99 4.34 -17.61 14.95
C SER A 99 4.31 -19.05 14.41
N SER A 100 3.30 -19.39 13.61
CA SER A 100 3.15 -20.69 12.95
C SER A 100 3.89 -20.82 11.61
N GLY A 101 4.57 -19.77 11.14
CA GLY A 101 5.36 -19.77 9.91
C GLY A 101 4.86 -18.81 8.83
N THR A 102 5.33 -19.02 7.60
CA THR A 102 5.07 -18.16 6.44
C THR A 102 3.60 -18.17 6.03
N LEU A 103 3.10 -16.98 5.71
CA LEU A 103 1.74 -16.73 5.28
C LEU A 103 1.72 -16.31 3.81
N THR A 104 0.67 -16.70 3.08
CA THR A 104 0.45 -16.27 1.69
C THR A 104 -0.71 -15.27 1.64
N PRO A 105 -0.57 -14.11 0.99
CA PRO A 105 -1.64 -13.13 0.92
C PRO A 105 -2.82 -13.66 0.10
N ILE A 106 -4.03 -13.35 0.57
CA ILE A 106 -5.28 -13.58 -0.13
C ILE A 106 -6.07 -12.28 -0.13
N MET A 107 -6.98 -12.13 -1.09
CA MET A 107 -7.83 -10.94 -1.20
C MET A 107 -9.27 -11.30 -1.54
N ARG A 108 -10.17 -10.36 -1.29
CA ARG A 108 -11.52 -10.35 -1.87
C ARG A 108 -11.89 -8.92 -2.24
N SER A 109 -12.69 -8.75 -3.28
CA SER A 109 -13.02 -7.42 -3.82
C SER A 109 -14.00 -6.63 -2.95
N SER A 110 -14.77 -7.30 -2.10
CA SER A 110 -15.75 -6.68 -1.19
C SER A 110 -16.09 -7.62 -0.03
N GLN A 111 -16.83 -7.11 0.95
CA GLN A 111 -17.43 -7.96 1.97
C GLN A 111 -18.44 -8.91 1.33
N GLY A 112 -18.33 -10.22 1.65
CA GLY A 112 -19.19 -11.26 1.08
C GLY A 112 -18.67 -11.91 -0.19
N ALA A 113 -17.70 -11.31 -0.89
CA ALA A 113 -17.00 -11.97 -1.99
C ALA A 113 -16.13 -13.14 -1.48
N ALA A 114 -15.93 -14.13 -2.34
CA ALA A 114 -15.04 -15.26 -2.06
C ALA A 114 -13.58 -14.80 -1.98
N TRP A 115 -12.81 -15.45 -1.11
CA TRP A 115 -11.37 -15.24 -1.02
C TRP A 115 -10.65 -15.82 -2.24
N GLN A 116 -9.67 -15.08 -2.74
CA GLN A 116 -8.87 -15.41 -3.91
C GLN A 116 -7.38 -15.24 -3.59
N ASN A 117 -6.52 -15.93 -4.33
CA ASN A 117 -5.08 -15.72 -4.20
C ASN A 117 -4.74 -14.26 -4.54
N SER A 118 -3.78 -13.70 -3.82
CA SER A 118 -3.28 -12.35 -4.06
C SER A 118 -1.79 -12.41 -4.39
N ASP A 119 -1.35 -11.50 -5.24
CA ASP A 119 0.07 -11.23 -5.50
C ASP A 119 0.67 -10.21 -4.51
N GLY A 120 -0.11 -9.82 -3.49
CA GLY A 120 0.26 -8.84 -2.48
C GLY A 120 0.09 -7.38 -2.91
N LYS A 121 -0.17 -7.07 -4.19
CA LYS A 121 -0.40 -5.68 -4.63
C LYS A 121 -1.75 -5.22 -4.10
N VAL A 122 -1.73 -4.18 -3.26
CA VAL A 122 -2.88 -3.78 -2.48
C VAL A 122 -3.75 -2.81 -3.26
N ALA A 123 -4.86 -3.31 -3.76
CA ALA A 123 -5.97 -2.51 -4.24
C ALA A 123 -6.65 -1.79 -3.07
N GLN A 124 -7.19 -0.62 -3.35
CA GLN A 124 -7.88 0.21 -2.37
C GLN A 124 -9.22 -0.39 -1.96
N SER A 125 -9.76 0.14 -0.86
CA SER A 125 -11.14 -0.05 -0.46
C SER A 125 -12.08 0.06 -1.66
N PRO A 126 -13.02 -0.89 -1.84
CA PRO A 126 -13.52 -1.86 -0.86
C PRO A 126 -12.73 -3.18 -0.76
N SER A 127 -11.60 -3.32 -1.45
CA SER A 127 -10.80 -4.55 -1.42
C SER A 127 -10.29 -4.88 -0.02
N GLN A 128 -10.32 -6.16 0.33
CA GLN A 128 -9.94 -6.67 1.64
C GLN A 128 -8.86 -7.71 1.50
N TYR A 129 -7.84 -7.63 2.35
CA TYR A 129 -6.69 -8.51 2.31
C TYR A 129 -6.61 -9.31 3.60
N SER A 130 -6.29 -10.59 3.47
CA SER A 130 -6.00 -11.49 4.60
C SER A 130 -4.86 -12.43 4.17
N TRP A 131 -4.68 -13.53 4.88
CA TRP A 131 -3.61 -14.50 4.60
C TRP A 131 -4.07 -15.91 4.86
N ARG A 132 -3.49 -16.85 4.12
CA ARG A 132 -3.65 -18.29 4.34
C ARG A 132 -2.38 -18.94 4.85
N SER A 133 -2.56 -20.03 5.58
CA SER A 133 -1.54 -21.04 5.89
C SER A 133 -1.88 -22.32 5.11
N GLY A 134 -0.92 -22.90 4.40
CA GLY A 134 -1.20 -24.04 3.51
C GLY A 134 -1.96 -23.63 2.24
N THR A 135 -2.62 -24.56 1.55
CA THR A 135 -3.12 -24.38 0.17
C THR A 135 -4.53 -23.79 0.06
N THR A 136 -5.38 -23.98 1.08
CA THR A 136 -6.77 -23.50 1.06
C THR A 136 -6.82 -21.97 1.10
N VAL A 137 -7.59 -21.37 0.18
CA VAL A 137 -7.72 -19.91 0.03
C VAL A 137 -8.75 -19.36 1.01
N VAL A 138 -8.43 -19.45 2.31
CA VAL A 138 -9.23 -18.92 3.40
C VAL A 138 -8.33 -18.26 4.45
N PRO A 139 -8.83 -17.25 5.19
CA PRO A 139 -8.09 -16.62 6.27
C PRO A 139 -7.59 -17.65 7.29
N ALA A 140 -6.33 -17.57 7.67
CA ALA A 140 -5.76 -18.39 8.73
C ALA A 140 -6.03 -17.76 10.10
N PHE A 141 -6.27 -18.61 11.10
CA PHE A 141 -6.28 -18.21 12.48
C PHE A 141 -4.85 -17.95 12.95
N VAL A 142 -4.53 -16.70 13.31
CA VAL A 142 -3.21 -16.34 13.82
C VAL A 142 -3.33 -15.41 15.03
N THR A 143 -2.37 -15.47 15.93
CA THR A 143 -2.27 -14.55 17.09
C THR A 143 -1.55 -13.26 16.72
N SER A 144 -0.63 -13.33 15.75
CA SER A 144 0.14 -12.20 15.25
C SER A 144 0.51 -12.36 13.78
N LEU A 145 0.76 -11.23 13.14
CA LEU A 145 1.27 -11.13 11.79
C LEU A 145 2.42 -10.13 11.75
N THR A 146 3.52 -10.51 11.13
CA THR A 146 4.58 -9.60 10.70
C THR A 146 4.66 -9.59 9.17
N GLY A 147 5.12 -8.49 8.62
CA GLY A 147 5.27 -8.36 7.18
C GLY A 147 5.97 -7.08 6.79
N THR A 148 5.97 -6.81 5.50
CA THR A 148 6.57 -5.60 4.93
C THR A 148 5.61 -4.97 3.94
N LEU A 149 5.37 -3.67 4.09
CA LEU A 149 4.76 -2.85 3.06
C LEU A 149 5.88 -2.30 2.17
N GLU A 150 5.98 -2.79 0.95
CA GLU A 150 6.82 -2.17 -0.07
C GLU A 150 6.02 -1.07 -0.75
N VAL A 151 6.55 0.15 -0.67
CA VAL A 151 5.99 1.35 -1.29
C VAL A 151 6.87 1.76 -2.46
N LYS A 152 6.26 1.95 -3.62
CA LYS A 152 6.94 2.45 -4.81
C LYS A 152 6.19 3.66 -5.35
N ALA A 153 6.78 4.83 -5.13
CA ALA A 153 6.30 6.10 -5.67
C ALA A 153 6.75 6.31 -7.13
N VAL A 154 5.93 7.01 -7.88
CA VAL A 154 6.18 7.44 -9.24
C VAL A 154 5.77 8.91 -9.35
N ILE A 155 6.74 9.76 -9.67
CA ILE A 155 6.53 11.20 -9.84
C ILE A 155 5.97 11.46 -11.23
N ASN A 156 5.04 12.42 -11.31
CA ASN A 156 4.47 12.88 -12.57
C ASN A 156 5.52 13.58 -13.45
N ARG A 157 5.16 13.85 -14.71
CA ARG A 157 6.02 14.56 -15.67
C ARG A 157 6.25 15.99 -15.20
N THR A 158 7.45 16.54 -15.37
CA THR A 158 7.73 17.89 -14.90
C THR A 158 6.91 18.97 -15.61
N GLN A 159 6.49 18.75 -16.86
CA GLN A 159 5.59 19.65 -17.58
C GLN A 159 4.19 19.75 -16.92
N ASP A 160 3.81 18.73 -16.15
CA ASP A 160 2.54 18.64 -15.44
C ASP A 160 2.69 19.10 -13.97
N LEU A 161 3.88 19.54 -13.55
CA LEU A 161 4.23 20.01 -12.21
C LEU A 161 4.58 21.50 -12.22
N ASP A 162 4.48 22.14 -11.05
CA ASP A 162 5.01 23.48 -10.83
C ASP A 162 6.33 23.40 -10.09
N LEU A 163 7.44 23.36 -10.83
CA LEU A 163 8.81 23.29 -10.29
C LEU A 163 9.46 24.66 -10.12
N THR A 164 8.68 25.75 -10.16
CA THR A 164 9.20 27.09 -9.80
C THR A 164 9.47 27.21 -8.29
N ARG A 165 9.02 26.22 -7.52
CA ARG A 165 9.13 26.09 -6.06
C ARG A 165 9.28 24.62 -5.70
N ASP A 166 9.60 24.35 -4.44
CA ASP A 166 9.68 22.98 -3.94
C ASP A 166 8.31 22.30 -4.00
N VAL A 167 8.28 21.07 -4.50
CA VAL A 167 7.09 20.21 -4.60
C VAL A 167 7.21 19.10 -3.58
N THR A 168 6.31 19.09 -2.59
CA THR A 168 6.24 18.03 -1.59
C THR A 168 5.44 16.84 -2.13
N LEU A 169 5.96 15.63 -1.92
CA LEU A 169 5.21 14.39 -2.11
C LEU A 169 4.42 14.11 -0.83
N ASP A 170 3.08 14.26 -0.87
CA ASP A 170 2.18 14.12 0.28
C ASP A 170 1.16 13.00 0.01
N GLY A 171 1.65 11.77 -0.10
CA GLY A 171 0.81 10.56 -0.18
C GLY A 171 0.33 10.14 1.21
N ARG A 172 -0.98 9.88 1.35
CA ARG A 172 -1.57 9.47 2.63
C ARG A 172 -2.53 8.29 2.44
N THR A 173 -2.24 7.18 3.09
CA THR A 173 -3.10 6.00 3.14
C THR A 173 -3.47 5.68 4.57
N SER A 174 -4.76 5.46 4.83
CA SER A 174 -5.22 4.83 6.06
C SER A 174 -5.19 3.31 5.90
N LEU A 175 -4.62 2.61 6.89
CA LEU A 175 -4.63 1.16 6.98
C LEU A 175 -5.46 0.76 8.20
N SER A 176 -6.53 0.01 7.99
CA SER A 176 -7.40 -0.50 9.06
C SER A 176 -7.30 -2.03 9.19
N VAL A 177 -7.56 -2.53 10.41
CA VAL A 177 -7.63 -3.95 10.74
C VAL A 177 -8.99 -4.24 11.33
N ASP A 178 -9.69 -5.24 10.78
CA ASP A 178 -10.97 -5.72 11.32
C ASP A 178 -10.94 -7.24 11.50
N TYR A 179 -11.59 -7.73 12.54
CA TYR A 179 -11.92 -9.16 12.66
C TYR A 179 -12.95 -9.57 11.60
N ILE A 180 -12.93 -10.86 11.23
CA ILE A 180 -13.82 -11.44 10.22
C ILE A 180 -14.38 -12.79 10.65
#